data_AF-A0A529NQ05-F1
#
_entry.id   AF-A0A529NQ05-F1
#
_cell.length_a   1.000
_cell.length_b   1.000
_cell.length_c   1.000
_cell.angle_alpha   90.00
_cell.angle_beta   90.00
_cell.angle_gamma   90.00
#
_symmetry.space_group_name_H-M   'P 1'
#
loop_
_entity.id
_entity.type
_entity.pdbx_description
1 polymer ?
#
loop_
_entity_poly.entity_id
_entity_poly.type
_entity_poly.pdbx_seq_one_letter_code
_entity_poly.pdbx_strand_id
1 'polypeptide(L)'
;SHRTIDDLPADRRRQEAMTQHLGDEWLTANDTALLFVPSAMVPIADSPDRNVLINPRHSAAAAVQIARVERFELDIRLLRE
;
A
#
# COMPACT_ATOMS: atom_id res chain seq x y z
N SER A 1 -10.55 -15.44 2.02
CA SER A 1 -10.67 -14.93 3.39
C SER A 1 -10.41 -13.43 3.35
N HIS A 2 -11.41 -12.58 3.58
CA HIS A 2 -11.23 -11.12 3.52
C HIS A 2 -10.60 -10.67 4.85
N ARG A 3 -9.27 -10.75 4.97
CA ARG A 3 -8.56 -10.06 6.07
C ARG A 3 -8.59 -8.58 5.76
N THR A 4 -9.47 -7.86 6.44
CA THR A 4 -9.53 -6.41 6.44
C THR A 4 -8.37 -5.90 7.28
N ILE A 5 -7.67 -4.92 6.74
CA ILE A 5 -6.48 -4.32 7.34
C ILE A 5 -6.72 -3.57 8.65
N ASP A 6 -7.98 -3.37 8.99
CA ASP A 6 -8.41 -2.85 10.28
C ASP A 6 -7.96 -3.75 11.46
N ASP A 7 -7.55 -4.99 11.18
CA ASP A 7 -6.99 -5.93 12.17
C ASP A 7 -5.48 -5.77 12.41
N LEU A 8 -4.79 -4.83 11.74
CA LEU A 8 -3.35 -4.64 11.94
C LEU A 8 -3.06 -4.01 13.31
N PRO A 9 -2.07 -4.52 14.08
CA PRO A 9 -1.65 -3.93 15.35
C PRO A 9 -1.29 -2.44 15.22
N ALA A 10 -1.65 -1.64 16.22
CA ALA A 10 -1.38 -0.20 16.24
C ALA A 10 0.12 0.13 16.10
N ASP A 11 1.00 -0.78 16.52
CA ASP A 11 2.46 -0.68 16.44
C ASP A 11 3.07 -1.39 15.23
N ARG A 12 2.28 -1.77 14.22
CA ARG A 12 2.73 -2.44 12.98
C ARG A 12 3.96 -1.81 12.32
N ARG A 13 4.15 -0.50 12.48
CA ARG A 13 5.31 0.25 11.96
C ARG A 13 6.64 -0.21 12.55
N ARG A 14 6.62 -0.87 13.70
CA ARG A 14 7.79 -1.48 14.37
C ARG A 14 7.85 -3.00 14.18
N GLN A 15 6.94 -3.57 13.39
CA GLN A 15 6.81 -5.01 13.18
C GLN A 15 6.94 -5.36 11.69
N GLU A 16 8.07 -4.97 11.08
CA GLU A 16 8.32 -5.16 9.65
C GLU A 16 8.14 -6.61 9.20
N ALA A 17 8.73 -7.56 9.93
CA ALA A 17 8.63 -8.99 9.64
C ALA A 17 7.18 -9.49 9.58
N MET A 18 6.30 -9.00 10.47
CA MET A 18 4.88 -9.34 10.44
C MET A 18 4.22 -8.76 9.18
N THR A 19 4.44 -7.48 8.88
CA THR A 19 3.83 -6.85 7.69
C THR A 19 4.33 -7.46 6.38
N GLN A 20 5.59 -7.89 6.32
CA GLN A 20 6.17 -8.61 5.19
C GLN A 20 5.52 -9.98 5.03
N HIS A 21 5.42 -10.75 6.12
CA HIS A 21 4.78 -12.07 6.09
C HIS A 21 3.32 -12.00 5.59
N LEU A 22 2.55 -11.01 6.05
CA LEU A 22 1.19 -10.77 5.56
C LEU A 22 1.17 -10.42 4.06
N GLY A 23 2.14 -9.63 3.59
CA GLY A 23 2.31 -9.34 2.17
C GLY A 23 2.65 -10.58 1.34
N ASP A 24 3.52 -11.46 1.85
CA ASP A 24 3.92 -12.71 1.20
C ASP A 24 2.75 -13.69 1.09
N GLU A 25 1.97 -13.85 2.17
CA GLU A 25 0.75 -14.67 2.17
C GLU A 25 -0.24 -14.17 1.13
N TRP A 26 -0.49 -12.85 1.09
CA TRP A 26 -1.39 -12.24 0.11
C TRP A 26 -0.91 -12.44 -1.34
N LEU A 27 0.38 -12.17 -1.59
CA LEU A 27 0.99 -12.30 -2.91
C LEU A 27 0.96 -13.76 -3.40
N THR A 28 1.19 -14.71 -2.50
CA THR A 28 1.20 -16.15 -2.79
C THR A 28 -0.20 -16.70 -3.04
N ALA A 29 -1.19 -16.26 -2.25
CA ALA A 29 -2.58 -16.66 -2.44
C ALA A 29 -3.09 -16.26 -3.83
N ASN A 30 -2.67 -15.09 -4.34
CA ASN A 30 -3.03 -14.60 -5.67
C ASN A 30 -4.56 -14.54 -5.91
N ASP A 31 -5.33 -14.31 -4.85
CA ASP A 31 -6.80 -14.24 -4.87
C ASP A 31 -7.33 -12.90 -5.41
N THR A 32 -6.52 -11.84 -5.32
CA THR A 32 -6.90 -10.47 -5.69
C THR A 32 -5.73 -9.75 -6.36
N ALA A 33 -6.02 -8.88 -7.33
CA ALA A 33 -5.00 -8.06 -8.00
C ALA A 33 -4.49 -6.88 -7.16
N LEU A 34 -5.31 -6.36 -6.24
CA LEU A 34 -5.03 -5.16 -5.46
C LEU A 34 -5.21 -5.42 -3.96
N LEU A 35 -4.31 -4.85 -3.16
CA LEU A 35 -4.45 -4.75 -1.71
C LEU A 35 -4.22 -3.31 -1.27
N PHE A 36 -5.28 -2.64 -0.82
CA PHE A 36 -5.17 -1.36 -0.13
C PHE A 36 -4.56 -1.61 1.24
N VAL A 37 -3.59 -0.83 1.71
CA VAL A 37 -2.93 -0.92 3.03
C VAL A 37 -2.85 0.46 3.67
N PRO A 38 -2.79 0.61 5.00
CA PRO A 38 -2.71 1.93 5.61
C PRO A 38 -1.29 2.48 5.46
N SER A 39 -1.18 3.78 5.18
CA SER A 39 0.13 4.46 5.09
C SER A 39 0.91 4.31 6.40
N ALA A 40 2.19 3.95 6.33
CA ALA A 40 3.08 3.94 7.50
C ALA A 40 3.56 5.35 7.87
N MET A 41 3.52 6.30 6.92
CA MET A 41 4.02 7.66 7.07
C MET A 41 2.97 8.64 7.58
N VAL A 42 1.69 8.44 7.22
CA VAL A 42 0.56 9.26 7.69
C VAL A 42 -0.29 8.42 8.65
N PRO A 43 0.06 8.36 9.95
CA PRO A 43 -0.60 7.50 10.93
C PRO A 43 -1.77 8.21 11.62
N ILE A 44 -2.56 8.97 10.88
CA ILE A 44 -3.72 9.65 11.45
C ILE A 44 -4.87 8.63 11.40
N ALA A 45 -5.44 8.28 12.57
CA ALA A 45 -6.49 7.27 12.70
C ALA A 45 -7.69 7.52 11.76
N ASP A 46 -7.92 8.78 11.39
CA ASP A 46 -8.97 9.24 10.48
C ASP A 46 -8.46 9.69 9.11
N SER A 47 -7.17 9.47 8.78
CA SER A 47 -6.68 9.76 7.43
C SER A 47 -7.20 8.71 6.45
N PRO A 48 -7.82 9.12 5.33
CA PRO A 48 -8.19 8.23 4.24
C PRO A 48 -6.98 7.71 3.47
N ASP A 49 -5.75 8.16 3.78
CA ASP A 49 -4.56 7.82 3.01
C ASP A 49 -4.27 6.32 3.11
N ARG A 50 -4.34 5.66 1.96
CA ARG A 50 -4.01 4.24 1.78
C ARG A 50 -2.95 4.13 0.70
N ASN A 51 -1.98 3.25 0.92
CA ASN A 51 -1.14 2.76 -0.17
C ASN A 51 -1.87 1.59 -0.84
N VAL A 52 -1.53 1.31 -2.09
CA VAL A 52 -2.08 0.16 -2.81
C VAL A 52 -0.92 -0.70 -3.29
N LEU A 53 -0.96 -1.99 -2.96
CA LEU A 53 -0.08 -3.00 -3.54
C LEU A 53 -0.77 -3.61 -4.76
N ILE A 54 -0.03 -3.77 -5.84
CA ILE A 54 -0.50 -4.42 -7.08
C ILE A 54 0.21 -5.75 -7.17
N ASN A 55 -0.54 -6.84 -7.34
CA ASN A 55 -0.01 -8.17 -7.60
C ASN A 55 0.06 -8.42 -9.12
N PRO A 56 1.25 -8.32 -9.76
CA PRO A 56 1.38 -8.51 -11.20
C PRO A 56 1.14 -9.95 -11.66
N ARG A 57 1.09 -10.93 -10.74
CA ARG A 57 0.82 -12.35 -11.05
C ARG A 57 -0.67 -12.63 -11.21
N HIS A 58 -1.53 -11.72 -10.74
CA HIS A 58 -2.98 -11.86 -10.87
C HIS A 58 -3.42 -11.39 -12.27
N SER A 59 -4.24 -12.18 -12.97
CA SER A 59 -4.66 -11.88 -14.36
C SER A 59 -5.33 -10.52 -14.51
N ALA A 60 -6.19 -10.13 -13.56
CA ALA A 60 -6.84 -8.81 -13.56
C ALA A 60 -5.88 -7.61 -13.41
N ALA A 61 -4.62 -7.82 -12.98
CA ALA A 61 -3.62 -6.75 -12.97
C ALA A 61 -3.30 -6.23 -14.38
N ALA A 62 -3.56 -7.02 -15.43
CA ALA A 62 -3.44 -6.59 -16.82
C ALA A 62 -4.38 -5.42 -17.19
N ALA A 63 -5.42 -5.17 -16.40
CA ALA A 63 -6.30 -4.01 -16.57
C ALA A 63 -5.68 -2.71 -16.02
N VAL A 64 -4.63 -2.79 -15.19
CA VAL A 64 -3.94 -1.60 -14.66
C VAL A 64 -3.01 -1.05 -15.73
N GLN A 65 -3.21 0.21 -16.09
CA GLN A 65 -2.43 0.88 -17.13
C GLN A 65 -1.85 2.20 -16.62
N ILE A 66 -0.68 2.57 -17.15
CA ILE A 66 -0.10 3.89 -16.92
C ILE A 66 -0.88 4.88 -17.77
N ALA A 67 -1.78 5.65 -17.16
CA ALA A 67 -2.58 6.64 -17.87
C ALA A 67 -1.74 7.87 -18.28
N ARG A 68 -0.77 8.27 -17.46
CA ARG A 68 0.10 9.43 -17.69
C ARG A 68 1.41 9.26 -16.91
N VAL A 69 2.50 9.76 -17.48
CA VAL A 69 3.77 9.95 -16.78
C VAL A 69 4.01 11.44 -16.67
N GLU A 70 4.28 11.92 -15.46
CA GLU A 70 4.55 13.33 -15.18
C GLU A 70 5.92 13.48 -14.55
N ARG A 71 6.61 14.56 -14.90
CA ARG A 71 7.83 14.92 -14.19
C ARG A 71 7.45 15.44 -12.81
N PHE A 72 7.99 14.82 -11.76
CA PHE A 72 7.90 15.35 -10.41
C PHE A 72 8.92 16.48 -10.24
N GLU A 73 8.41 17.70 -10.06
CA GLU A 73 9.22 18.86 -9.68
C GLU A 73 9.03 19.09 -8.17
N LEU A 74 10.09 18.86 -7.38
CA LEU A 74 10.04 19.16 -5.95
C LEU A 74 9.93 20.67 -5.78
N ASP A 75 8.81 21.14 -5.25
CA ASP A 75 8.65 22.56 -4.92
C ASP A 75 9.61 22.92 -3.79
N ILE A 76 10.68 23.66 -4.13
CA ILE A 76 11.71 24.09 -3.18
C ILE A 76 11.16 24.97 -2.04
N ARG A 77 9.93 25.51 -2.16
CA ARG A 77 9.27 26.23 -1.07
C ARG A 77 8.81 25.30 0.04
N LEU A 78 8.57 24.01 -0.26
CA LEU A 78 8.27 22.97 0.73
C LEU A 78 9.49 22.57 1.57
N LEU A 79 10.69 23.01 1.18
CA LEU A 79 11.93 22.79 1.94
C LEU A 79 12.25 23.93 2.92
N ARG A 80 11.39 24.95 3.01
CA ARG A 80 11.61 26.10 3.90
C ARG A 80 10.97 25.82 5.26
N GLU A 81 11.75 26.03 6.32
CA GLU A 81 11.28 26.10 7.70
C GLU A 81 10.35 27.30 7.93
#